data_AF-A0A0C4EAV4-F1
#
_entry.id   AF-A0A0C4EAV4-F1
#
_cell.length_a   1.000
_cell.length_b   1.000
_cell.length_c   1.000
_cell.angle_alpha   90.00
_cell.angle_beta   90.00
_cell.angle_gamma   90.00
#
_symmetry.space_group_name_H-M   'P 1'
#
loop_
_entity.id
_entity.type
_entity.pdbx_description
1 polymer ?
#
loop_
_entity_poly.entity_id
_entity_poly.type
_entity_poly.pdbx_seq_one_letter_code
_entity_poly.pdbx_strand_id
1 'polypeptide(L)'
;MDNALCGGSGATLTGNALASVKAAIFMGDPHNVAGLPYNVGTCRAQGFAARPRGFQCKPANPSIIQSYCDSTDPYCCNGNDANSHQQYVNKYGRQALDFIKKLLDAA
;
A
#
# COMPACT_ATOMS: atom_id res chain seq x y z
N MET A 1 6.82 0.61 6.00
CA MET A 1 5.63 1.18 6.66
C MET A 1 4.48 0.19 6.70
N ASP A 2 4.25 -0.61 5.64
CA ASP A 2 3.23 -1.68 5.61
C ASP A 2 3.19 -2.55 6.89
N ASN A 3 4.31 -3.10 7.36
CA ASN A 3 4.37 -3.90 8.60
C ASN A 3 3.88 -3.17 9.86
N ALA A 4 4.06 -1.85 9.96
CA ALA A 4 3.63 -1.09 11.12
C ALA A 4 2.09 -1.00 11.22
N LEU A 5 1.38 -1.03 10.08
CA LEU A 5 -0.08 -1.03 10.03
C LEU A 5 -0.68 -2.45 9.99
N CYS A 6 -0.08 -3.31 9.17
CA CYS A 6 -0.65 -4.61 8.81
C CYS A 6 -0.05 -5.78 9.58
N GLY A 7 0.87 -5.54 10.51
CA GLY A 7 1.58 -6.58 11.25
C GLY A 7 2.63 -7.29 10.40
N GLY A 8 3.37 -8.22 10.97
CA GLY A 8 4.49 -8.90 10.30
C GLY A 8 5.77 -8.79 11.10
N SER A 9 6.91 -8.65 10.41
CA SER A 9 8.20 -8.46 11.09
C SER A 9 8.34 -7.00 11.58
N GLY A 10 8.66 -6.84 12.87
CA GLY A 10 8.88 -5.55 13.52
C GLY A 10 7.71 -5.07 14.40
N ALA A 11 7.86 -3.86 14.94
CA ALA A 11 6.85 -3.25 15.80
C ALA A 11 5.60 -2.83 15.00
N THR A 12 4.42 -3.21 15.50
CA THR A 12 3.12 -2.88 14.92
C THR A 12 2.44 -1.81 15.76
N LEU A 13 1.79 -0.83 15.12
CA LEU A 13 1.01 0.20 15.80
C LEU A 13 -0.21 -0.42 16.49
N THR A 14 -0.49 0.05 17.71
CA THR A 14 -1.64 -0.39 18.50
C THR A 14 -2.26 0.79 19.25
N GLY A 15 -3.45 0.57 19.83
CA GLY A 15 -4.13 1.55 20.69
C GLY A 15 -4.32 2.91 20.01
N ASN A 16 -4.03 3.98 20.76
CA ASN A 16 -4.22 5.36 20.31
C ASN A 16 -3.37 5.72 19.09
N ALA A 17 -2.18 5.12 18.96
CA ALA A 17 -1.31 5.38 17.82
C ALA A 17 -1.95 4.88 16.52
N LEU A 18 -2.49 3.66 16.52
CA LEU A 18 -3.21 3.13 15.37
C LEU A 18 -4.51 3.91 15.10
N ALA A 19 -5.28 4.23 16.14
CA ALA A 19 -6.54 4.97 16.01
C ALA A 19 -6.38 6.40 15.43
N SER A 20 -5.17 6.96 15.55
CA SER A 20 -4.83 8.27 15.00
C SER A 20 -4.51 8.22 13.50
N VAL A 21 -4.25 7.05 12.92
CA VAL A 21 -3.99 6.91 11.48
C VAL A 21 -5.33 6.92 10.73
N LYS A 22 -5.55 7.97 9.93
CA LYS A 22 -6.77 8.13 9.14
C LYS A 22 -6.65 7.62 7.70
N ALA A 23 -5.44 7.64 7.15
CA ALA A 23 -5.15 7.15 5.81
C ALA A 23 -3.70 6.64 5.76
N ALA A 24 -3.45 5.63 4.94
CA ALA A 24 -2.12 5.13 4.63
C ALA A 24 -1.95 4.98 3.12
N ILE A 25 -0.91 5.60 2.59
CA ILE A 25 -0.56 5.52 1.17
C ILE A 25 0.77 4.79 1.06
N PHE A 26 0.78 3.70 0.31
CA PHE A 26 2.00 2.98 -0.04
C PHE A 26 2.23 3.12 -1.55
N MET A 27 3.45 3.46 -1.96
CA MET A 27 3.82 3.60 -3.36
C MET A 27 5.05 2.76 -3.62
N GLY A 28 4.95 1.78 -4.51
CA GLY A 28 6.05 0.85 -4.79
C GLY A 28 6.36 -0.11 -3.65
N ASP A 29 5.37 -0.51 -2.84
CA ASP A 29 5.60 -1.40 -1.69
C ASP A 29 6.06 -2.81 -2.11
N PRO A 30 7.28 -3.25 -1.72
CA PRO A 30 7.76 -4.60 -2.01
C PRO A 30 6.89 -5.73 -1.44
N HIS A 31 6.03 -5.44 -0.46
CA HIS A 31 5.09 -6.41 0.10
C HIS A 31 3.85 -6.62 -0.77
N ASN A 32 3.69 -5.87 -1.87
CA ASN A 32 2.55 -6.03 -2.77
C ASN A 32 2.42 -7.48 -3.28
N VAL A 33 1.20 -7.97 -3.27
CA VAL A 33 0.76 -9.21 -3.92
C VAL A 33 -0.61 -8.94 -4.52
N ALA A 34 -0.83 -9.35 -5.77
CA ALA A 34 -2.12 -9.16 -6.43
C ALA A 34 -3.26 -9.83 -5.64
N GLY A 35 -4.38 -9.11 -5.51
CA GLY A 35 -5.59 -9.57 -4.82
C GLY A 35 -5.83 -8.95 -3.44
N LEU A 36 -4.91 -8.12 -2.92
CA LEU A 36 -5.20 -7.33 -1.72
C LEU A 36 -6.27 -6.26 -2.02
N PRO A 37 -7.25 -6.05 -1.12
CA PRO A 37 -8.41 -5.18 -1.40
C PRO A 37 -8.05 -3.69 -1.50
N TYR A 38 -6.86 -3.31 -1.06
CA TYR A 38 -6.36 -1.93 -1.07
C TYR A 38 -5.35 -1.67 -2.21
N ASN A 39 -5.14 -2.62 -3.12
CA ASN A 39 -4.24 -2.42 -4.26
C ASN A 39 -4.84 -1.49 -5.31
N VAL A 40 -4.01 -0.60 -5.84
CA VAL A 40 -4.31 0.28 -6.97
C VAL A 40 -3.18 0.15 -7.99
N GLY A 41 -3.54 0.08 -9.27
CA GLY A 41 -2.56 0.02 -10.36
C GLY A 41 -2.66 -1.25 -11.21
N THR A 42 -1.65 -1.43 -12.05
CA THR A 42 -1.65 -2.44 -13.12
C THR A 42 -0.96 -3.74 -12.73
N CYS A 43 -0.23 -3.81 -11.61
CA CYS A 43 0.43 -5.04 -11.21
C CYS A 43 -0.59 -6.17 -10.99
N ARG A 44 -0.33 -7.33 -11.59
CA ARG A 44 -1.09 -8.59 -11.40
C ARG A 44 -0.20 -9.73 -10.88
N ALA A 45 1.04 -9.41 -10.51
CA ALA A 45 2.02 -10.30 -9.90
C ALA A 45 2.25 -9.94 -8.43
N GLN A 46 3.51 -9.92 -7.98
CA GLN A 46 3.91 -9.64 -6.61
C GLN A 46 5.33 -9.07 -6.55
N GLY A 47 5.67 -8.40 -5.46
CA GLY A 47 7.00 -7.87 -5.20
C GLY A 47 7.96 -8.90 -4.61
N PHE A 48 9.22 -8.50 -4.40
CA PHE A 48 10.25 -9.41 -3.89
C PHE A 48 10.06 -9.81 -2.42
N ALA A 49 9.28 -9.04 -1.65
CA ALA A 49 8.98 -9.28 -0.24
C ALA A 49 7.47 -9.49 -0.02
N ALA A 50 6.79 -10.01 -1.05
CA ALA A 50 5.34 -10.12 -1.12
C ALA A 50 4.69 -10.71 0.15
N ARG A 51 3.55 -10.15 0.54
CA ARG A 51 2.66 -10.80 1.51
C ARG A 51 2.20 -12.17 0.99
N PRO A 52 1.84 -13.10 1.89
CA PRO A 52 1.14 -14.32 1.49
C PRO A 52 -0.14 -14.01 0.71
N ARG A 53 -0.50 -14.87 -0.26
CA ARG A 53 -1.79 -14.76 -0.95
C ARG A 53 -2.94 -14.88 0.04
N GLY A 54 -3.93 -13.99 -0.05
CA GLY A 54 -5.05 -13.93 0.91
C GLY A 54 -4.72 -13.25 2.23
N PHE A 55 -3.53 -12.62 2.36
CA PHE A 55 -3.16 -11.86 3.54
C PHE A 55 -4.21 -10.81 3.90
N GLN A 56 -4.46 -10.69 5.20
CA GLN A 56 -5.37 -9.71 5.78
C GLN A 56 -4.56 -8.72 6.59
N CYS A 57 -4.59 -7.45 6.19
CA CYS A 57 -3.98 -6.38 6.98
C CYS A 57 -4.69 -6.28 8.32
N LYS A 58 -3.98 -6.58 9.42
CA LYS A 58 -4.44 -6.44 10.80
C LYS A 58 -3.25 -6.01 11.67
N PRO A 59 -3.43 -5.10 12.63
CA PRO A 59 -4.69 -4.62 13.21
C PRO A 59 -5.37 -3.47 12.46
N ALA A 60 -4.73 -2.84 11.47
CA ALA A 60 -5.34 -1.75 10.72
C ALA A 60 -6.55 -2.20 9.87
N ASN A 61 -7.45 -1.26 9.58
CA ASN A 61 -8.56 -1.50 8.65
C ASN A 61 -8.05 -1.35 7.20
N PRO A 62 -8.20 -2.34 6.31
CA PRO A 62 -7.78 -2.19 4.91
C PRO A 62 -8.48 -1.04 4.17
N SER A 63 -9.65 -0.55 4.63
CA SER A 63 -10.35 0.55 3.98
C SER A 63 -9.66 1.91 4.10
N ILE A 64 -8.67 2.05 5.00
CA ILE A 64 -7.88 3.29 5.13
C ILE A 64 -6.59 3.25 4.29
N ILE A 65 -6.40 2.22 3.47
CA ILE A 65 -5.14 1.97 2.75
C ILE A 65 -5.36 2.09 1.25
N GLN A 66 -4.40 2.71 0.56
CA GLN A 66 -4.19 2.52 -0.87
C GLN A 66 -2.71 2.20 -1.13
N SER A 67 -2.47 1.05 -1.77
CA SER A 67 -1.13 0.60 -2.15
C SER A 67 -0.99 0.60 -3.68
N TYR A 68 -0.15 1.49 -4.19
CA TYR A 68 0.05 1.73 -5.61
C TYR A 68 1.21 0.90 -6.15
N CYS A 69 0.93 0.06 -7.15
CA CYS A 69 1.95 -0.75 -7.82
C CYS A 69 1.57 -1.05 -9.28
N ASP A 70 2.51 -0.84 -10.20
CA ASP A 70 2.34 -1.10 -11.62
C ASP A 70 3.13 -2.31 -12.12
N SER A 71 2.69 -2.89 -13.24
CA SER A 71 3.27 -4.11 -13.80
C SER A 71 4.72 -3.95 -14.27
N THR A 72 5.15 -2.73 -14.57
CA THR A 72 6.51 -2.41 -15.04
C THR A 72 7.50 -2.23 -13.89
N ASP A 73 7.04 -2.10 -12.64
CA ASP A 73 7.89 -1.93 -11.47
C ASP A 73 8.61 -3.25 -11.10
N PRO A 74 9.96 -3.25 -10.99
CA PRO A 74 10.73 -4.45 -10.70
C PRO A 74 10.79 -4.82 -9.21
N TYR A 75 10.24 -4.00 -8.31
CA TYR A 75 10.34 -4.16 -6.86
C TYR A 75 9.02 -4.56 -6.20
N CYS A 76 7.94 -3.83 -6.49
CA CYS A 76 6.60 -4.15 -5.99
C CYS A 76 5.84 -5.12 -6.91
N CYS A 77 6.33 -5.30 -8.12
CA CYS A 77 5.86 -6.28 -9.09
C CYS A 77 7.06 -7.08 -9.62
N ASN A 78 6.91 -7.72 -10.77
CA ASN A 78 7.95 -8.47 -11.47
C ASN A 78 8.32 -7.84 -12.82
N GLY A 79 8.18 -6.51 -12.92
CA GLY A 79 8.57 -5.75 -14.11
C GLY A 79 10.08 -5.59 -14.24
N ASN A 80 10.50 -4.69 -15.12
CA ASN A 80 11.91 -4.46 -15.43
C ASN A 80 12.27 -2.98 -15.63
N ASP A 81 11.37 -2.05 -15.32
CA ASP A 81 11.60 -0.61 -15.43
C ASP A 81 11.69 0.04 -14.06
N ALA A 82 12.91 0.29 -13.59
CA ALA A 82 13.15 0.96 -12.31
C ALA A 82 12.62 2.41 -12.29
N ASN A 83 12.43 3.06 -13.45
CA ASN A 83 11.83 4.40 -13.48
C ASN A 83 10.37 4.36 -13.05
N SER A 84 9.62 3.33 -13.44
CA SER A 84 8.23 3.15 -13.01
C SER A 84 8.06 3.23 -11.49
N HIS A 85 9.02 2.68 -10.73
CA HIS A 85 9.01 2.75 -9.26
C HIS A 85 9.11 4.18 -8.71
N GLN A 86 9.86 5.05 -9.37
CA GLN A 86 10.10 6.42 -8.91
C GLN A 86 8.99 7.40 -9.30
N GLN A 87 8.03 6.96 -10.13
CA GLN A 87 7.04 7.84 -10.77
C GLN A 87 5.65 7.81 -10.12
N TYR A 88 5.44 7.04 -9.05
CA TYR A 88 4.12 6.90 -8.44
C TYR A 88 3.54 8.21 -7.88
N VAL A 89 4.37 9.12 -7.35
CA VAL A 89 3.89 10.44 -6.91
C VAL A 89 3.35 11.23 -8.11
N ASN A 90 4.05 11.20 -9.25
CA ASN A 90 3.60 11.89 -10.46
C ASN A 90 2.34 11.25 -11.04
N LYS A 91 2.26 9.91 -11.05
CA LYS A 91 1.15 9.16 -11.64
C LYS A 91 -0.11 9.15 -10.76
N TYR A 92 0.05 8.97 -9.46
CA TYR A 92 -1.03 8.70 -8.51
C TYR A 92 -1.15 9.74 -7.39
N GLY A 93 -0.30 10.75 -7.33
CA GLY A 93 -0.29 11.74 -6.23
C GLY A 93 -1.64 12.44 -6.04
N ARG A 94 -2.34 12.77 -7.13
CA ARG A 94 -3.69 13.34 -7.04
C ARG A 94 -4.71 12.32 -6.51
N GLN A 95 -4.69 11.09 -6.99
CA GLN A 95 -5.58 10.02 -6.51
C GLN A 95 -5.36 9.74 -5.01
N ALA A 96 -4.10 9.68 -4.58
CA ALA A 96 -3.73 9.50 -3.18
C ALA A 96 -4.21 10.68 -2.32
N LEU A 97 -4.04 11.91 -2.79
CA LEU A 97 -4.52 13.10 -2.10
C LEU A 97 -6.05 13.09 -1.95
N ASP A 98 -6.77 12.73 -3.01
CA ASP A 98 -8.24 12.69 -3.00
C ASP A 98 -8.75 11.60 -2.05
N PHE A 99 -8.07 10.45 -1.97
CA PHE A 99 -8.37 9.41 -0.99
C PHE A 99 -8.14 9.88 0.45
N ILE A 100 -7.01 10.55 0.72
CA ILE A 100 -6.72 11.12 2.05
C ILE A 100 -7.82 12.11 2.45
N LYS A 101 -8.17 13.06 1.57
CA LYS A 101 -9.22 14.05 1.82
C LYS A 101 -10.56 13.38 2.13
N LYS A 102 -10.97 12.41 1.31
CA LYS A 102 -12.21 11.65 1.54
C LYS A 102 -12.28 11.03 2.95
N LEU A 103 -11.17 10.49 3.44
CA LEU A 103 -11.14 9.85 4.76
C LEU A 103 -11.07 10.86 5.91
N LEU A 104 -10.46 12.03 5.70
CA LEU A 104 -10.44 13.10 6.70
C LEU A 104 -11.78 13.82 6.80
N ASP A 105 -12.47 14.05 5.68
CA ASP A 105 -13.76 14.73 5.66
C ASP A 105 -14.91 13.85 6.20
N ALA A 106 -14.70 12.52 6.25
CA ALA A 106 -15.64 11.55 6.79
C ALA A 106 -15.38 11.19 8.27
N ALA A 107 -14.32 11.74 8.88
CA ALA A 107 -13.84 11.38 10.23
C ALA A 107 -14.40 12.26 11.35
#